data_AF-A0A975GPD9-F1
#
_entry.id   AF-A0A975GPD9-F1
#
_cell.length_a   1.000
_cell.length_b   1.000
_cell.length_c   1.000
_cell.angle_alpha   90.00
_cell.angle_beta   90.00
_cell.angle_gamma   90.00
#
_symmetry.space_group_name_H-M   'P 1'
#
loop_
_entity.id
_entity.type
_entity.pdbx_description
1 polymer ?
#
loop_
_entity_poly.entity_id
_entity_poly.type
_entity_poly.pdbx_seq_one_letter_code
_entity_poly.pdbx_strand_id
1 'polypeptide(L)'
;MTKHISKEDIDSILRYHVWASMGVSLIPLPLADFAGLTLVQFNMLRKISKAYGIPFIRKPDKNTLSSWIAVLASFADDAAFAAIRTTALPAVSVSLSASVAKFVPGIGQTAGVITMPMISGAFTYAIGKVFIQHFASGGTFLTFDPEKVKDYYAEMFEEGKKVAVEIRKERKKT
;
A
#
# COMPACT_ATOMS: atom_id res chain seq x y z
N MET A 1 -9.59 -13.23 -26.93
CA MET A 1 -8.28 -13.79 -26.53
C MET A 1 -7.96 -13.32 -25.13
N THR A 2 -8.21 -14.17 -24.12
CA THR A 2 -7.89 -13.89 -22.72
C THR A 2 -6.40 -14.14 -22.55
N LYS A 3 -5.58 -13.09 -22.53
CA LYS A 3 -4.14 -13.19 -22.27
C LYS A 3 -3.98 -13.84 -20.89
N HIS A 4 -3.36 -15.01 -20.80
CA HIS A 4 -2.93 -15.58 -19.52
C HIS A 4 -1.95 -14.58 -18.89
N ILE A 5 -2.38 -13.93 -17.81
CA ILE A 5 -1.51 -13.01 -17.06
C ILE A 5 -0.66 -13.89 -16.15
N SER A 6 0.65 -13.94 -16.42
CA SER A 6 1.58 -14.77 -15.64
C SER A 6 1.91 -14.13 -14.29
N LYS A 7 2.56 -14.86 -13.38
CA LYS A 7 2.99 -14.31 -12.09
C LYS A 7 3.95 -13.13 -12.28
N GLU A 8 4.77 -13.18 -13.33
CA GLU A 8 5.70 -12.12 -13.72
C GLU A 8 4.98 -10.84 -14.15
N ASP A 9 3.85 -10.96 -14.85
CA ASP A 9 3.03 -9.80 -15.21
C ASP A 9 2.43 -9.11 -13.96
N ILE A 10 2.03 -9.90 -12.96
CA ILE A 10 1.47 -9.38 -11.69
C ILE A 10 2.54 -8.65 -10.87
N ASP A 11 3.76 -9.20 -10.79
CA ASP A 11 4.87 -8.54 -10.09
C ASP A 11 5.25 -7.21 -10.75
N SER A 12 5.29 -7.16 -12.08
CA SER A 12 5.55 -5.92 -12.83
C SER A 12 4.48 -4.85 -12.55
N ILE A 13 3.20 -5.26 -12.52
CA ILE A 13 2.10 -4.38 -12.12
C ILE A 13 2.33 -3.84 -10.71
N LEU A 14 2.70 -4.71 -9.76
CA LEU A 14 2.93 -4.32 -8.37
C LEU A 14 4.09 -3.32 -8.25
N ARG A 15 5.28 -3.64 -8.77
CA ARG A 15 6.47 -2.78 -8.72
C ARG A 15 6.22 -1.40 -9.36
N TYR A 16 5.47 -1.36 -10.47
CA TYR A 16 5.09 -0.08 -11.10
C TYR A 16 4.26 0.82 -10.17
N HIS A 17 3.26 0.27 -9.48
CA HIS A 17 2.39 1.06 -8.59
C HIS A 17 3.09 1.43 -7.28
N VAL A 18 4.01 0.59 -6.79
CA VAL A 18 4.93 0.95 -5.71
C VAL A 18 5.70 2.20 -6.09
N TRP A 19 6.38 2.20 -7.23
CA TRP A 19 7.10 3.37 -7.72
C TRP A 19 6.19 4.60 -7.89
N ALA A 20 5.01 4.43 -8.49
CA ALA A 20 4.06 5.52 -8.68
C ALA A 20 3.60 6.12 -7.34
N SER A 21 3.30 5.28 -6.33
CA SER A 21 2.88 5.73 -5.01
C SER A 21 3.97 6.51 -4.27
N MET A 22 5.23 6.08 -4.40
CA MET A 22 6.38 6.82 -3.89
C MET A 22 6.41 8.24 -4.46
N GLY A 23 6.06 8.42 -5.74
CA GLY A 23 5.98 9.73 -6.40
C GLY A 23 4.79 10.58 -5.94
N VAL A 24 3.60 9.98 -5.79
CA VAL A 24 2.38 10.69 -5.36
C VAL A 24 2.53 11.27 -3.95
N SER A 25 3.27 10.61 -3.06
CA SER A 25 3.52 11.08 -1.69
C SER A 25 4.36 12.37 -1.57
N LEU A 26 4.85 12.92 -2.69
CA LEU A 26 5.61 14.17 -2.75
C LEU A 26 4.77 15.38 -3.17
N ILE A 27 3.50 15.18 -3.51
CA ILE A 27 2.59 16.29 -3.84
C ILE A 27 2.22 17.00 -2.52
N PRO A 28 2.26 18.34 -2.44
CA PRO A 28 1.98 19.09 -1.20
C PRO A 28 0.50 19.50 -1.10
N LEU A 29 -0.44 18.58 -1.35
CA LEU A 29 -1.88 18.87 -1.33
C LEU A 29 -2.65 17.77 -0.58
N PRO A 30 -2.99 17.97 0.71
CA PRO A 30 -3.51 16.92 1.60
C PRO A 30 -4.64 16.05 1.03
N LEU A 31 -5.59 16.64 0.29
CA LEU A 31 -6.69 15.90 -0.34
C LEU A 31 -6.31 15.25 -1.68
N ALA A 32 -5.42 15.90 -2.45
CA ALA A 32 -4.97 15.38 -3.73
C ALA A 32 -4.02 14.18 -3.57
N ASP A 33 -3.19 14.19 -2.53
CA ASP A 33 -2.23 13.12 -2.24
C ASP A 33 -2.96 11.82 -1.89
N PHE A 34 -4.03 11.92 -1.08
CA PHE A 34 -4.87 10.79 -0.72
C PHE A 34 -5.68 10.25 -1.91
N ALA A 35 -6.26 11.15 -2.71
CA ALA A 35 -6.98 10.76 -3.92
C ALA A 35 -6.05 10.09 -4.95
N GLY A 36 -4.84 10.62 -5.12
CA GLY A 36 -3.81 10.06 -5.99
C GLY A 36 -3.37 8.68 -5.51
N LEU A 37 -3.08 8.51 -4.21
CA LEU A 37 -2.65 7.24 -3.64
C LEU A 37 -3.75 6.18 -3.77
N THR A 38 -5.00 6.56 -3.47
CA THR A 38 -6.16 5.70 -3.62
C THR A 38 -6.35 5.29 -5.09
N LEU A 39 -6.16 6.20 -6.04
CA LEU A 39 -6.26 5.91 -7.46
C LEU A 39 -5.16 4.93 -7.92
N VAL A 40 -3.93 5.11 -7.44
CA VAL A 40 -2.81 4.19 -7.69
C VAL A 40 -3.15 2.80 -7.18
N GLN A 41 -3.61 2.68 -5.93
CA GLN A 41 -3.98 1.40 -5.32
C GLN A 41 -5.16 0.74 -6.02
N PHE A 42 -6.22 1.49 -6.37
CA PHE A 42 -7.34 0.94 -7.13
C PHE A 42 -6.96 0.50 -8.55
N ASN A 43 -6.08 1.25 -9.25
CA ASN A 43 -5.61 0.83 -10.56
C ASN A 43 -4.83 -0.49 -10.48
N MET A 44 -3.97 -0.61 -9.47
CA MET A 44 -3.22 -1.83 -9.16
C MET A 44 -4.16 -3.01 -8.92
N LEU A 45 -5.11 -2.87 -7.98
CA LEU A 45 -6.04 -3.93 -7.63
C LEU A 45 -6.96 -4.33 -8.78
N ARG A 46 -7.36 -3.38 -9.63
CA ARG A 46 -8.14 -3.67 -10.84
C ARG A 46 -7.36 -4.51 -11.83
N LYS A 47 -6.06 -4.24 -11.99
CA LYS A 47 -5.20 -5.03 -12.88
C LYS A 47 -4.94 -6.42 -12.30
N ILE A 48 -4.66 -6.51 -10.99
CA ILE A 48 -4.48 -7.80 -10.29
C ILE A 48 -5.77 -8.61 -10.34
N SER A 49 -6.94 -8.03 -10.03
CA SER A 49 -8.21 -8.77 -10.07
C SER A 49 -8.53 -9.29 -11.47
N LYS A 50 -8.25 -8.48 -12.51
CA LYS A 50 -8.39 -8.91 -13.90
C LYS A 50 -7.47 -10.07 -14.25
N ALA A 51 -6.26 -10.12 -13.69
CA ALA A 51 -5.34 -11.25 -13.83
C ALA A 51 -5.93 -12.55 -13.27
N TYR A 52 -6.62 -12.48 -12.13
CA TYR A 52 -7.30 -13.61 -11.50
C TYR A 52 -8.71 -13.88 -12.04
N GLY A 53 -9.18 -13.13 -13.05
CA GLY A 53 -10.55 -13.26 -13.57
C GLY A 53 -11.64 -12.81 -12.59
N ILE A 54 -11.28 -12.08 -11.53
CA ILE A 54 -12.20 -11.65 -10.48
C ILE A 54 -12.88 -10.33 -10.90
N PRO A 55 -14.22 -10.27 -10.87
CA PRO A 55 -14.95 -9.05 -11.19
C PRO A 55 -14.54 -7.93 -10.23
N PHE A 56 -14.05 -6.83 -10.80
CA PHE A 56 -13.69 -5.65 -10.03
C PHE A 56 -14.96 -4.86 -9.71
N ILE A 57 -15.19 -4.54 -8.43
CA ILE A 57 -16.28 -3.67 -8.02
C ILE A 57 -16.02 -2.28 -8.61
N ARG A 58 -16.81 -1.87 -9.62
CA ARG A 58 -16.52 -0.70 -10.44
C ARG A 58 -17.53 0.42 -10.22
N LYS A 59 -17.19 1.29 -9.28
CA LYS A 59 -17.21 2.77 -9.29
C LYS A 59 -16.93 3.16 -7.83
N PRO A 60 -15.93 4.01 -7.54
CA PRO A 60 -15.76 4.53 -6.18
C PRO A 60 -16.96 5.44 -5.89
N ASP A 61 -18.05 4.85 -5.42
CA ASP A 61 -19.09 5.57 -4.72
C ASP A 61 -18.59 5.85 -3.30
N LYS A 62 -19.34 6.69 -2.55
CA LYS A 62 -18.96 7.06 -1.19
C LYS A 62 -18.78 5.83 -0.29
N ASN A 63 -19.54 4.76 -0.54
CA ASN A 63 -19.53 3.53 0.24
C ASN A 63 -18.30 2.65 -0.07
N THR A 64 -17.93 2.51 -1.34
CA THR A 64 -16.71 1.76 -1.73
C THR A 64 -15.47 2.47 -1.23
N LEU A 65 -15.46 3.81 -1.29
CA LEU A 65 -14.36 4.60 -0.75
C LEU A 65 -14.28 4.48 0.78
N SER A 66 -15.41 4.54 1.49
CA SER A 66 -15.41 4.39 2.95
C SER A 66 -15.03 2.98 3.39
N SER A 67 -15.44 1.93 2.66
CA SER A 67 -14.98 0.56 2.89
C SER A 67 -13.49 0.39 2.60
N TRP A 68 -12.98 1.02 1.53
CA TRP A 68 -11.54 1.02 1.25
C TRP A 68 -10.77 1.74 2.36
N ILE A 69 -11.23 2.91 2.78
CA ILE A 69 -10.66 3.64 3.93
C ILE A 69 -10.69 2.79 5.19
N ALA A 70 -11.77 2.07 5.46
CA ALA A 70 -11.87 1.17 6.61
C ALA A 70 -10.84 0.03 6.52
N VAL A 71 -10.65 -0.56 5.34
CA VAL A 71 -9.60 -1.56 5.08
C VAL A 71 -8.19 -0.97 5.29
N LEU A 72 -7.93 0.23 4.77
CA LEU A 72 -6.67 0.92 5.00
C LEU A 72 -6.46 1.22 6.50
N ALA A 73 -7.53 1.62 7.20
CA ALA A 73 -7.53 1.92 8.62
C ALA A 73 -7.34 0.66 9.50
N SER A 74 -7.79 -0.51 9.07
CA SER A 74 -7.51 -1.77 9.77
C SER A 74 -6.04 -2.20 9.69
N PHE A 75 -5.27 -1.62 8.78
CA PHE A 75 -3.81 -1.74 8.73
C PHE A 75 -3.09 -0.59 9.45
N ALA A 76 -3.83 0.29 10.14
CA ALA A 76 -3.30 1.51 10.73
C ALA A 76 -2.68 1.35 12.12
N ASP A 77 -2.71 0.14 12.68
CA ASP A 77 -2.06 -0.16 13.96
C ASP A 77 -0.53 0.00 13.87
N ASP A 78 0.02 0.01 12.64
CA ASP A 78 1.42 0.23 12.36
C ASP A 78 1.77 1.73 12.24
N ALA A 79 2.91 2.12 12.82
CA ALA A 79 3.41 3.51 12.85
C ALA A 79 3.53 4.17 11.45
N ALA A 80 3.54 3.36 10.39
CA ALA A 80 3.49 3.77 8.99
C ALA A 80 2.20 4.54 8.61
N PHE A 81 1.05 4.19 9.20
CA PHE A 81 -0.21 4.88 8.93
C PHE A 81 -0.40 6.09 9.84
N ALA A 82 0.23 6.12 11.03
CA ALA A 82 0.28 7.31 11.88
C ALA A 82 0.97 8.49 11.15
N ALA A 83 1.97 8.19 10.32
CA ALA A 83 2.60 9.16 9.43
C ALA A 83 1.65 9.72 8.35
N ILE A 84 0.80 8.88 7.75
CA ILE A 84 -0.16 9.26 6.68
C ILE A 84 -1.46 9.87 7.26
N ARG A 85 -1.81 9.56 8.53
CA ARG A 85 -2.97 10.10 9.26
C ARG A 85 -2.94 11.63 9.42
N THR A 86 -1.77 12.25 9.32
CA THR A 86 -1.60 13.69 9.53
C THR A 86 -2.30 14.57 8.48
N THR A 87 -2.67 14.03 7.31
CA THR A 87 -3.17 14.85 6.19
C THR A 87 -4.60 14.56 5.72
N ALA A 88 -5.18 13.38 6.01
CA ALA A 88 -6.47 12.98 5.42
C ALA A 88 -7.71 13.09 6.34
N LEU A 89 -7.56 13.20 7.68
CA LEU A 89 -8.69 13.35 8.60
C LEU A 89 -8.43 14.47 9.63
N PRO A 90 -9.08 15.65 9.52
CA PRO A 90 -8.92 16.72 10.52
C PRO A 90 -9.56 16.42 11.89
N ALA A 91 -10.25 15.27 12.08
CA ALA A 91 -11.00 14.96 13.28
C ALA A 91 -10.25 14.15 14.36
N VAL A 92 -9.00 13.73 14.11
CA VAL A 92 -8.21 13.00 15.12
C VAL A 92 -6.80 13.59 15.19
N SER A 93 -6.64 14.62 16.01
CA SER A 93 -5.35 15.18 16.41
C SER A 93 -4.62 14.16 17.30
N VAL A 94 -3.86 13.25 16.67
CA VAL A 94 -2.87 12.43 17.39
C VAL A 94 -1.57 13.21 17.45
N SER A 95 -1.21 13.64 18.66
CA SER A 95 0.06 14.29 18.98
C SER A 95 1.23 13.33 18.73
N LEU A 96 1.79 13.30 17.52
CA LEU A 96 3.04 12.59 17.22
C LEU A 96 4.25 13.45 17.63
N SER A 97 4.34 13.80 18.90
CA SER A 97 5.61 14.19 19.50
C SER A 97 6.35 12.92 19.95
N ALA A 98 7.48 12.64 19.31
CA ALA A 98 8.59 11.81 19.80
C ALA A 98 8.63 10.27 19.57
N SER A 99 7.62 9.58 19.03
CA SER A 99 7.68 8.09 18.95
C SER A 99 8.27 7.48 17.66
N VAL A 100 8.40 8.23 16.56
CA VAL A 100 9.02 7.70 15.32
C VAL A 100 10.55 7.63 15.42
N ALA A 101 11.14 8.29 16.43
CA ALA A 101 12.57 8.27 16.72
C ALA A 101 13.00 7.08 17.60
N LYS A 102 12.07 6.30 18.14
CA LYS A 102 12.39 5.14 19.00
C LYS A 102 12.09 3.85 18.24
N PHE A 103 12.92 3.66 17.21
CA PHE A 103 13.21 2.36 16.64
C PHE A 103 13.44 1.33 17.76
N VAL A 104 12.76 0.20 17.62
CA VAL A 104 12.99 -1.05 18.34
C VAL A 104 14.50 -1.28 18.56
N PRO A 105 14.99 -1.39 19.81
CA PRO A 105 16.39 -1.74 20.06
C PRO A 105 16.62 -3.19 19.61
N GLY A 106 17.52 -3.42 18.65
CA GLY A 106 18.09 -4.74 18.37
C GLY A 106 17.96 -5.27 16.94
N ILE A 107 17.04 -4.75 16.12
CA ILE A 107 16.91 -5.15 14.70
C ILE A 107 16.59 -3.89 13.87
N GLY A 108 17.61 -3.24 13.29
CA GLY A 108 17.33 -2.10 12.40
C GLY A 108 18.42 -1.06 12.12
N GLN A 109 19.63 -1.18 12.66
CA GLN A 109 20.70 -0.17 12.42
C GLN A 109 21.35 -0.25 11.02
N THR A 110 20.92 -1.15 10.13
CA THR A 110 21.55 -1.36 8.80
C THR A 110 20.75 -0.83 7.60
N ALA A 111 19.60 -0.17 7.79
CA ALA A 111 18.86 0.48 6.71
C ALA A 111 18.70 1.97 7.03
N GLY A 112 19.32 2.84 6.23
CA GLY A 112 19.29 4.29 6.43
C GLY A 112 17.88 4.88 6.53
N VAL A 113 17.81 6.17 6.90
CA VAL A 113 16.56 6.93 7.13
C VAL A 113 15.43 6.50 6.20
N ILE A 114 14.40 5.84 6.74
CA ILE A 114 13.17 5.52 6.01
C ILE A 114 12.40 6.85 5.81
N THR A 115 12.12 7.19 4.54
CA THR A 115 11.44 8.44 4.16
C THR A 115 9.99 8.16 3.78
N MET A 116 9.11 9.17 3.83
CA MET A 116 7.70 9.04 3.46
C MET A 116 7.44 8.36 2.10
N PRO A 117 8.20 8.64 1.02
CA PRO A 117 8.06 7.89 -0.23
C PRO A 117 8.26 6.38 -0.06
N MET A 118 9.25 5.96 0.72
CA MET A 118 9.54 4.54 0.95
C MET A 118 8.43 3.88 1.77
N ILE A 119 7.85 4.60 2.73
CA ILE A 119 6.68 4.13 3.50
C ILE A 119 5.46 3.97 2.58
N SER A 120 5.19 4.95 1.72
CA SER A 120 4.07 4.89 0.75
C SER A 120 4.23 3.73 -0.24
N GLY A 121 5.47 3.53 -0.73
CA GLY A 121 5.82 2.39 -1.58
C GLY A 121 5.61 1.04 -0.86
N ALA A 122 6.11 0.92 0.36
CA ALA A 122 5.95 -0.28 1.18
C ALA A 122 4.48 -0.61 1.47
N PHE A 123 3.67 0.42 1.77
CA PHE A 123 2.24 0.29 1.99
C PHE A 123 1.51 -0.25 0.74
N THR A 124 1.81 0.34 -0.42
CA THR A 124 1.25 -0.09 -1.70
C THR A 124 1.68 -1.52 -2.05
N TYR A 125 2.93 -1.88 -1.75
CA TYR A 125 3.44 -3.24 -1.94
C TYR A 125 2.67 -4.26 -1.07
N ALA A 126 2.54 -4.00 0.23
CA ALA A 126 1.88 -4.88 1.18
C ALA A 126 0.42 -5.15 0.79
N ILE A 127 -0.34 -4.09 0.46
CA ILE A 127 -1.72 -4.21 -0.02
C ILE A 127 -1.79 -5.08 -1.28
N GLY A 128 -0.88 -4.84 -2.24
CA GLY A 128 -0.83 -5.65 -3.45
C GLY A 128 -0.61 -7.13 -3.15
N LYS A 129 0.35 -7.46 -2.27
CA LYS A 129 0.65 -8.85 -1.88
C LYS A 129 -0.50 -9.52 -1.15
N VAL A 130 -1.16 -8.82 -0.23
CA VAL A 130 -2.36 -9.30 0.48
C VAL A 130 -3.46 -9.68 -0.50
N PHE A 131 -3.78 -8.79 -1.45
CA PHE A 131 -4.82 -9.07 -2.44
C PHE A 131 -4.41 -10.14 -3.46
N ILE A 132 -3.12 -10.21 -3.82
CA ILE A 132 -2.58 -11.32 -4.63
C ILE A 132 -2.82 -12.66 -3.94
N GLN A 133 -2.49 -12.78 -2.65
CA GLN A 133 -2.73 -14.02 -1.90
C GLN A 133 -4.23 -14.32 -1.78
N HIS A 134 -5.03 -13.32 -1.40
CA HIS A 134 -6.47 -13.46 -1.24
C HIS A 134 -7.17 -13.94 -2.53
N PHE A 135 -6.79 -13.37 -3.67
CA PHE A 135 -7.32 -13.77 -4.97
C PHE A 135 -6.79 -15.11 -5.44
N ALA A 136 -5.52 -15.42 -5.18
CA ALA A 136 -4.95 -16.73 -5.47
C ALA A 136 -5.63 -17.85 -4.66
N SER A 137 -6.13 -17.55 -3.46
CA SER A 137 -6.94 -18.49 -2.65
C SER A 137 -8.41 -18.55 -3.06
N GLY A 138 -8.82 -17.89 -4.15
CA GLY A 138 -10.20 -17.88 -4.64
C GLY A 138 -11.10 -16.84 -3.96
N GLY A 139 -10.54 -15.94 -3.16
CA GLY A 139 -11.27 -14.84 -2.54
C GLY A 139 -11.68 -13.76 -3.54
N THR A 140 -12.63 -12.92 -3.17
CA THR A 140 -13.07 -11.75 -3.93
C THR A 140 -13.03 -10.50 -3.06
N PHE A 141 -13.25 -9.31 -3.63
CA PHE A 141 -13.35 -8.09 -2.84
C PHE A 141 -14.42 -8.17 -1.73
N LEU A 142 -15.51 -8.92 -1.94
CA LEU A 142 -16.61 -9.05 -0.97
C LEU A 142 -16.29 -10.02 0.18
N THR A 143 -15.34 -10.92 -0.02
CA THR A 143 -14.94 -11.92 1.00
C THR A 143 -13.66 -11.53 1.71
N PHE A 144 -13.16 -10.32 1.47
CA PHE A 144 -11.94 -9.83 2.07
C PHE A 144 -12.16 -9.49 3.54
N ASP A 145 -11.28 -10.00 4.39
CA ASP A 145 -11.35 -9.84 5.84
C ASP A 145 -9.97 -9.35 6.33
N PRO A 146 -9.83 -8.04 6.64
CA PRO A 146 -8.55 -7.46 6.98
C PRO A 146 -7.96 -8.03 8.28
N GLU A 147 -8.80 -8.49 9.22
CA GLU A 147 -8.35 -9.06 10.49
C GLU A 147 -7.55 -10.35 10.28
N LYS A 148 -7.88 -11.13 9.25
CA LYS A 148 -7.22 -12.42 8.95
C LYS A 148 -5.87 -12.28 8.27
N VAL A 149 -5.53 -11.09 7.78
CA VAL A 149 -4.35 -10.87 6.95
C VAL A 149 -3.37 -9.87 7.57
N LYS A 150 -3.59 -9.44 8.82
CA LYS A 150 -2.73 -8.47 9.51
C LYS A 150 -1.27 -8.90 9.59
N ASP A 151 -1.01 -10.15 9.97
CA ASP A 151 0.35 -10.67 10.10
C ASP A 151 1.07 -10.70 8.75
N TYR A 152 0.40 -11.22 7.73
CA TYR A 152 0.95 -11.26 6.38
C TYR A 152 1.15 -9.84 5.80
N TYR A 153 0.22 -8.93 6.08
CA TYR A 153 0.38 -7.52 5.72
C TYR A 153 1.64 -6.92 6.36
N ALA A 154 1.87 -7.14 7.65
CA ALA A 154 3.03 -6.61 8.37
C ALA A 154 4.34 -7.17 7.80
N GLU A 155 4.38 -8.48 7.53
CA GLU A 155 5.52 -9.13 6.86
C GLU A 155 5.81 -8.50 5.48
N MET A 156 4.77 -8.35 4.66
CA MET A 156 4.89 -7.76 3.34
C MET A 156 5.21 -6.27 3.39
N PHE A 157 4.83 -5.56 4.45
CA PHE A 157 5.21 -4.17 4.66
C PHE A 157 6.71 -4.04 4.95
N GLU A 158 7.27 -4.93 5.78
CA GLU A 158 8.72 -5.01 6.02
C GLU A 158 9.50 -5.34 4.74
N GLU A 159 9.01 -6.28 3.95
CA GLU A 159 9.56 -6.59 2.62
C GLU A 159 9.43 -5.37 1.68
N GLY A 160 8.27 -4.73 1.67
CA GLY A 160 7.95 -3.56 0.85
C GLY A 160 8.87 -2.38 1.10
N LYS A 161 9.36 -2.19 2.34
CA LYS A 161 10.38 -1.17 2.63
C LYS A 161 11.68 -1.43 1.86
N LYS A 162 12.12 -2.69 1.78
CA LYS A 162 13.32 -3.08 1.02
C LYS A 162 13.09 -2.87 -0.48
N VAL A 163 11.94 -3.30 -0.99
CA VAL A 163 11.54 -3.12 -2.41
C VAL A 163 11.50 -1.64 -2.79
N ALA A 164 10.93 -0.77 -1.94
CA ALA A 164 10.88 0.66 -2.20
C ALA A 164 12.28 1.30 -2.20
N VAL A 165 13.18 0.86 -1.33
CA VAL A 165 14.59 1.29 -1.33
C VAL A 165 15.28 0.87 -2.63
N GLU A 166 15.07 -0.37 -3.08
CA GLU A 166 15.64 -0.92 -4.30
C GLU A 166 15.15 -0.14 -5.54
N ILE A 167 13.83 0.02 -5.68
CA ILE A 167 13.21 0.81 -6.76
C ILE A 167 13.77 2.24 -6.78
N ARG A 168 13.96 2.87 -5.62
CA ARG A 168 14.56 4.21 -5.53
C ARG A 168 16.00 4.22 -6.03
N LYS A 169 16.79 3.19 -5.70
CA LYS A 169 18.19 3.05 -6.13
C LYS A 169 18.28 2.81 -7.64
N GLU A 170 17.43 1.94 -8.19
CA GLU A 170 17.35 1.67 -9.64
C GLU A 170 17.08 2.97 -10.42
N ARG A 171 16.10 3.76 -9.98
CA ARG A 171 15.67 5.01 -10.63
C ARG A 171 16.63 6.18 -10.47
N LYS A 172 17.54 6.16 -9.47
CA LYS A 172 18.60 7.16 -9.34
C LYS A 172 19.80 6.92 -10.25
N LYS A 173 19.93 5.71 -10.80
CA LYS A 173 21.01 5.33 -11.73
C LYS A 173 20.64 5.59 -13.20
N THR A 174 19.38 5.95 -13.46
CA THR A 174 18.84 6.31 -14.79
C THR A 174 18.73 7.82 -14.88
#